data_AF-A0A7S0JLW9-F1
#
_entry.id   AF-A0A7S0JLW9-F1
#
_cell.length_a   1.000
_cell.length_b   1.000
_cell.length_c   1.000
_cell.angle_alpha   90.00
_cell.angle_beta   90.00
_cell.angle_gamma   90.00
#
_symmetry.space_group_name_H-M   'P 1'
#
loop_
_entity.id
_entity.type
_entity.pdbx_description
1 polymer ?
#
loop_
_entity_poly.entity_id
_entity_poly.type
_entity_poly.pdbx_seq_one_letter_code
_entity_poly.pdbx_strand_id
1 'polypeptide(L)'
;GEFYDDFGPAGPYHDKLHMYAEQEEQVQAFWQGEFNNTVALLDGVIFEYLSVAYVPADTTADEQLDQWKIFPGRGSSASLAFESLQVRDDFKAGLCKICADGTYDKILADKWSAELEHSTCPLLDCDHSTFQYVFTSGA
;
A
#
# COMPACT_ATOMS: atom_id res chain seq x y z
N GLY A 1 21.48 1.76 -11.93
CA GLY A 1 21.67 2.43 -10.64
C GLY A 1 20.74 1.79 -9.65
N GLU A 2 20.89 2.10 -8.37
CA GLU A 2 19.80 1.85 -7.44
C GLU A 2 18.67 2.83 -7.78
N PHE A 3 17.40 2.43 -7.63
CA PHE A 3 16.24 3.29 -7.93
C PHE A 3 16.38 4.70 -7.31
N TYR A 4 16.97 4.80 -6.12
CA TYR A 4 17.20 6.06 -5.42
C TYR A 4 18.26 6.97 -6.10
N ASP A 5 19.22 6.42 -6.84
CA ASP A 5 20.22 7.21 -7.58
C ASP A 5 19.56 7.98 -8.73
N ASP A 6 18.59 7.35 -9.39
CA ASP A 6 17.92 7.89 -10.57
C ASP A 6 16.70 8.76 -10.17
N PHE A 7 15.90 8.30 -9.21
CA PHE A 7 14.59 8.87 -8.86
C PHE A 7 14.51 9.53 -7.47
N GLY A 8 15.56 9.43 -6.64
CA GLY A 8 15.60 10.09 -5.33
C GLY A 8 15.75 11.62 -5.43
N PRO A 9 15.73 12.35 -4.30
CA PRO A 9 15.77 13.82 -4.28
C PRO A 9 16.95 14.48 -4.99
N ALA A 10 18.07 13.76 -5.14
CA ALA A 10 19.27 14.23 -5.84
C ALA A 10 19.44 13.61 -7.25
N GLY A 11 18.50 12.78 -7.67
CA GLY A 11 18.57 12.02 -8.91
C GLY A 11 18.18 12.84 -10.15
N PRO A 12 18.68 12.48 -11.34
CA PRO A 12 18.43 13.20 -12.60
C PRO A 12 16.96 13.24 -13.03
N TYR A 13 16.09 12.41 -12.45
CA TYR A 13 14.66 12.37 -12.77
C TYR A 13 13.77 13.05 -11.72
N HIS A 14 14.32 13.59 -10.62
CA HIS A 14 13.53 14.20 -9.55
C HIS A 14 12.64 15.36 -10.04
N ASP A 15 13.20 16.26 -10.85
CA ASP A 15 12.46 17.42 -11.40
C ASP A 15 11.39 17.03 -12.44
N LYS A 16 11.33 15.75 -12.82
CA LYS A 16 10.30 15.19 -13.72
C LYS A 16 9.19 14.48 -12.95
N LEU A 17 9.21 14.51 -11.61
CA LEU A 17 8.15 13.96 -10.78
C LEU A 17 6.83 14.70 -11.06
N HIS A 18 5.82 13.95 -11.47
CA HIS A 18 4.46 14.43 -11.57
C HIS A 18 3.62 13.82 -10.44
N MET A 19 2.89 14.65 -9.70
CA MET A 19 1.99 14.20 -8.64
C MET A 19 0.55 14.33 -9.12
N TYR A 20 -0.18 13.22 -9.09
CA TYR A 20 -1.61 13.20 -9.34
C TYR A 20 -2.38 13.37 -8.04
N ALA A 21 -3.55 14.02 -8.11
CA ALA A 21 -4.47 14.09 -6.98
C ALA A 21 -5.17 12.74 -6.76
N GLU A 22 -5.54 12.07 -7.85
CA GLU A 22 -6.26 10.80 -7.85
C GLU A 22 -5.40 9.69 -8.48
N GLN A 23 -5.46 8.50 -7.90
CA GLN A 23 -4.68 7.34 -8.38
C GLN A 23 -5.20 6.82 -9.73
N GLU A 24 -6.50 7.01 -10.01
CA GLU A 24 -7.12 6.67 -11.29
C GLU A 24 -6.49 7.46 -12.44
N GLU A 25 -6.29 8.77 -12.26
CA GLU A 25 -5.66 9.65 -13.25
C GLU A 25 -4.23 9.22 -13.54
N GLN A 26 -3.47 8.84 -12.50
CA GLN A 26 -2.10 8.35 -12.66
C GLN A 26 -2.03 7.07 -13.49
N VAL A 27 -2.90 6.09 -13.20
CA VAL A 27 -2.92 4.81 -13.92
C VAL A 27 -3.39 5.01 -15.37
N GLN A 28 -4.39 5.87 -15.59
CA GLN A 28 -4.84 6.22 -16.92
C GLN A 28 -3.71 6.86 -17.76
N ALA A 29 -3.03 7.87 -17.21
CA ALA A 29 -1.93 8.57 -17.87
C ALA A 29 -0.76 7.63 -18.20
N PHE A 30 -0.46 6.69 -17.31
CA PHE A 30 0.55 5.65 -17.52
C PHE A 30 0.23 4.80 -18.77
N TRP A 31 -0.98 4.24 -18.84
CA TRP A 31 -1.39 3.38 -19.96
C TRP A 31 -1.60 4.13 -21.27
N GLN A 32 -1.98 5.41 -21.22
CA GLN A 32 -2.11 6.25 -22.42
C GLN A 32 -0.76 6.74 -22.97
N GLY A 33 0.35 6.43 -22.29
CA GLY A 33 1.68 6.84 -22.71
C GLY A 33 1.85 8.36 -22.70
N GLU A 34 1.16 9.06 -21.79
CA GLU A 34 1.19 10.54 -21.69
C GLU A 34 2.63 11.06 -21.52
N PHE A 35 3.52 10.25 -20.93
CA PHE A 35 4.95 10.50 -20.93
C PHE A 35 5.74 9.30 -21.47
N ASN A 36 6.70 9.58 -22.36
CA ASN A 36 7.64 8.58 -22.84
C ASN A 36 8.60 8.19 -21.72
N ASN A 37 8.86 6.89 -21.52
CA ASN A 37 9.70 6.34 -20.46
C ASN A 37 9.21 6.70 -19.03
N THR A 38 7.90 6.54 -18.78
CA THR A 38 7.29 6.79 -17.47
C THR A 38 7.53 5.64 -16.50
N VAL A 39 7.87 5.98 -15.25
CA VAL A 39 7.78 5.08 -14.11
C VAL A 39 6.58 5.50 -13.27
N ALA A 40 5.61 4.61 -13.07
CA ALA A 40 4.53 4.82 -12.12
C ALA A 40 4.98 4.36 -10.72
N LEU A 41 4.83 5.24 -9.73
CA LEU A 41 5.05 4.88 -8.33
C LEU A 41 3.71 4.82 -7.61
N LEU A 42 3.25 3.60 -7.29
CA LEU A 42 1.97 3.32 -6.65
C LEU A 42 2.05 1.98 -5.91
N ASP A 43 1.08 1.71 -5.04
CA ASP A 43 0.78 0.36 -4.54
C ASP A 43 0.43 -0.58 -5.71
N GLY A 44 1.04 -1.77 -5.73
CA GLY A 44 0.87 -2.74 -6.82
C GLY A 44 -0.57 -3.26 -6.96
N VAL A 45 -1.26 -3.49 -5.84
CA VAL A 45 -2.65 -4.00 -5.86
C VAL A 45 -3.59 -2.95 -6.45
N ILE A 46 -3.40 -1.68 -6.07
CA ILE A 46 -4.17 -0.57 -6.63
C ILE A 46 -3.88 -0.43 -8.13
N PHE A 47 -2.62 -0.54 -8.53
CA PHE A 47 -2.22 -0.43 -9.94
C PHE A 47 -2.88 -1.53 -10.77
N GLU A 48 -2.80 -2.78 -10.33
CA GLU A 48 -3.41 -3.92 -11.02
C GLU A 48 -4.93 -3.77 -11.12
N TYR A 49 -5.59 -3.37 -10.04
CA TYR A 49 -7.04 -3.16 -10.01
C TYR A 49 -7.48 -2.10 -11.03
N LEU A 50 -6.84 -0.93 -11.03
CA LEU A 50 -7.19 0.17 -11.94
C LEU A 50 -6.80 -0.14 -13.39
N SER A 51 -5.71 -0.89 -13.60
CA SER A 51 -5.22 -1.24 -14.94
C SER A 51 -6.22 -2.04 -15.76
N VAL A 52 -7.13 -2.79 -15.12
CA VAL A 52 -8.22 -3.51 -15.82
C VAL A 52 -9.04 -2.60 -16.73
N ALA A 53 -9.20 -1.33 -16.37
CA ALA A 53 -10.00 -0.37 -17.14
C ALA A 53 -9.23 0.36 -18.24
N TYR A 54 -7.90 0.49 -18.12
CA TYR A 54 -7.10 1.37 -18.98
C TYR A 54 -6.05 0.66 -19.81
N VAL A 55 -5.74 -0.60 -19.49
CA VAL A 55 -4.78 -1.39 -20.27
C VAL A 55 -5.24 -1.49 -21.73
N PRO A 56 -4.40 -1.09 -22.71
CA PRO A 56 -4.72 -1.24 -24.12
C PRO A 56 -5.02 -2.70 -24.49
N ALA A 57 -5.96 -2.92 -25.40
CA ALA A 57 -6.39 -4.26 -25.80
C ALA A 57 -5.29 -5.04 -26.56
N ASP A 58 -4.30 -4.33 -27.09
CA ASP A 58 -3.11 -4.86 -27.75
C ASP A 58 -1.92 -5.07 -26.80
N THR A 59 -2.07 -4.73 -25.51
CA THR A 59 -1.02 -5.00 -24.53
C THR A 59 -0.80 -6.50 -24.39
N THR A 60 0.42 -6.95 -24.70
CA THR A 60 0.75 -8.38 -24.73
C THR A 60 1.33 -8.86 -23.40
N ALA A 61 1.27 -10.17 -23.14
CA ALA A 61 1.89 -10.78 -21.97
C ALA A 61 3.43 -10.63 -21.91
N ASP A 62 4.05 -10.19 -23.01
CA ASP A 62 5.48 -9.91 -23.11
C ASP A 62 5.81 -8.43 -22.78
N GLU A 63 4.82 -7.53 -22.74
CA GLU A 63 4.93 -6.19 -22.14
C GLU A 63 4.79 -6.29 -20.62
N GLN A 64 5.57 -7.18 -20.02
CA GLN A 64 5.63 -7.30 -18.57
C GLN A 64 6.23 -6.02 -18.02
N LEU A 65 5.45 -5.34 -17.18
CA LEU A 65 5.94 -4.21 -16.41
C LEU A 65 7.02 -4.72 -15.45
N ASP A 66 8.22 -4.13 -15.53
CA ASP A 66 9.25 -4.38 -14.54
C ASP A 66 8.82 -3.79 -13.19
N GLN A 67 8.43 -4.66 -12.25
CA GLN A 67 8.02 -4.26 -10.91
C GLN A 67 9.21 -4.21 -9.95
N TRP A 68 9.39 -3.08 -9.27
CA TRP A 68 10.44 -2.87 -8.28
C TRP A 68 9.83 -2.61 -6.90
N LYS A 69 10.13 -3.48 -5.92
CA LYS A 69 9.70 -3.29 -4.53
C LYS A 69 10.62 -2.29 -3.83
N ILE A 70 10.27 -1.01 -3.85
CA ILE A 70 11.14 0.07 -3.33
C ILE A 70 10.84 0.50 -1.89
N PHE A 71 9.67 0.16 -1.37
CA PHE A 71 9.31 0.38 0.04
C PHE A 71 9.28 -0.95 0.78
N PRO A 72 9.75 -1.00 2.04
CA PRO A 72 9.53 -2.18 2.86
C PRO A 72 8.02 -2.39 2.96
N GLY A 73 7.54 -3.58 2.57
CA GLY A 73 6.11 -3.91 2.57
C GLY A 73 5.53 -3.72 3.96
N ARG A 74 4.96 -2.54 4.22
CA ARG A 74 4.19 -2.27 5.44
C ARG A 74 2.77 -2.62 5.08
N GLY A 75 2.19 -3.61 5.75
CA GLY A 75 0.76 -3.90 5.61
C GLY A 75 -0.07 -2.64 5.82
N SER A 76 -1.26 -2.59 5.21
CA SER A 76 -2.17 -1.46 5.34
C SER A 76 -2.50 -1.20 6.81
N SER A 77 -2.27 0.02 7.28
CA SER A 77 -2.58 0.41 8.66
C SER A 77 -3.78 1.34 8.70
N ALA A 78 -4.68 1.11 9.65
CA ALA A 78 -5.77 2.03 9.95
C ALA A 78 -5.37 2.86 11.18
N SER A 79 -5.38 4.19 11.04
CA SER A 79 -5.23 5.10 12.18
C SER A 79 -6.62 5.42 12.73
N LEU A 80 -6.89 4.98 13.96
CA LEU A 80 -8.16 5.20 14.64
C LEU A 80 -7.94 6.07 15.88
N ALA A 81 -8.72 7.15 15.98
CA ALA A 81 -8.81 7.92 17.21
C ALA A 81 -9.90 7.29 18.10
N PHE A 82 -9.51 6.84 19.29
CA PHE A 82 -10.43 6.27 20.26
C PHE A 82 -10.83 7.31 21.30
N GLU A 83 -12.12 7.39 21.63
CA GLU A 83 -12.65 8.31 22.63
C GLU A 83 -12.20 7.97 24.06
N SER A 84 -11.79 6.72 24.31
CA SER A 84 -11.26 6.27 25.60
C SER A 84 -10.33 5.07 25.45
N LEU A 85 -9.53 4.81 26.49
CA LEU A 85 -8.68 3.61 26.56
C LEU A 85 -9.50 2.32 26.55
N GLN A 86 -10.69 2.32 27.16
CA GLN A 86 -11.57 1.15 27.17
C GLN A 86 -12.04 0.80 25.76
N VAL A 87 -12.48 1.78 24.97
CA VAL A 87 -12.94 1.55 23.59
C VAL A 87 -11.79 1.06 22.71
N ARG A 88 -10.58 1.58 22.90
CA ARG A 88 -9.36 1.05 22.24
C ARG A 88 -9.13 -0.42 22.59
N ASP A 89 -9.22 -0.76 23.87
CA ASP A 89 -8.93 -2.11 24.35
C ASP A 89 -10.00 -3.12 23.89
N ASP A 90 -11.27 -2.71 23.87
CA ASP A 90 -12.38 -3.50 23.31
C ASP A 90 -12.21 -3.73 21.80
N PHE A 91 -11.82 -2.68 21.06
CA PHE A 91 -11.51 -2.80 19.63
C PHE A 91 -10.36 -3.78 19.40
N LYS A 92 -9.27 -3.66 20.17
CA LYS A 92 -8.11 -4.57 20.08
C LYS A 92 -8.51 -6.01 20.39
N ALA A 93 -9.28 -6.24 21.45
CA ALA A 93 -9.74 -7.57 21.82
C ALA A 93 -10.61 -8.20 20.73
N GLY A 94 -11.50 -7.41 20.11
CA GLY A 94 -12.30 -7.84 18.96
C GLY A 94 -11.43 -8.21 17.75
N LEU A 95 -10.44 -7.38 17.43
CA LEU A 95 -9.51 -7.65 16.32
C LEU A 95 -8.68 -8.92 16.55
N CYS A 96 -8.15 -9.10 17.77
CA CYS A 96 -7.43 -10.32 18.16
C CYS A 96 -8.30 -11.57 18.03
N LYS A 97 -9.58 -11.48 18.41
CA LYS A 97 -10.51 -12.60 18.29
C LYS A 97 -10.69 -13.02 16.83
N ILE A 98 -10.98 -12.08 15.93
CA ILE A 98 -11.22 -12.40 14.52
C ILE A 98 -9.95 -12.81 13.75
N CYS A 99 -8.79 -12.42 14.26
CA CYS A 99 -7.51 -12.93 13.79
C CYS A 99 -7.30 -14.39 14.24
N ALA A 100 -7.52 -14.69 15.53
CA ALA A 100 -7.29 -16.02 16.10
C ALA A 100 -8.26 -17.08 15.56
N ASP A 101 -9.50 -16.71 15.24
CA ASP A 101 -10.51 -17.64 14.72
C ASP A 101 -10.53 -17.75 13.18
N GLY A 102 -9.64 -17.04 12.48
CA GLY A 102 -9.52 -17.06 11.02
C GLY A 102 -10.64 -16.30 10.28
N THR A 103 -11.54 -15.62 10.99
CA THR A 103 -12.60 -14.81 10.37
C THR A 103 -12.02 -13.71 9.49
N TYR A 104 -10.92 -13.07 9.92
CA TYR A 104 -10.26 -12.02 9.16
C TYR A 104 -9.72 -12.54 7.82
N ASP A 105 -9.01 -13.67 7.84
CA ASP A 105 -8.44 -14.28 6.63
C ASP A 105 -9.53 -14.74 5.66
N LYS A 106 -10.62 -15.31 6.18
CA LYS A 106 -11.77 -15.69 5.37
C LYS A 106 -12.41 -14.48 4.70
N ILE A 107 -12.57 -13.38 5.43
CA ILE A 107 -13.09 -12.12 4.90
C ILE A 107 -12.19 -11.59 3.77
N LEU A 108 -10.87 -11.64 3.95
CA LEU A 108 -9.89 -11.22 2.93
C LEU A 108 -9.91 -12.11 1.68
N ALA A 109 -9.92 -13.42 1.86
CA ALA A 109 -9.94 -14.39 0.77
C ALA A 109 -11.26 -14.34 -0.02
N ASP A 110 -12.41 -14.30 0.66
CA ASP A 110 -13.73 -14.39 0.04
C ASP A 110 -14.12 -13.12 -0.73
N LYS A 111 -13.60 -11.95 -0.34
CA LYS A 111 -14.02 -10.66 -0.90
C LYS A 111 -12.97 -9.91 -1.71
N TRP A 112 -11.69 -10.10 -1.41
CA TRP A 112 -10.63 -9.23 -1.92
C TRP A 112 -9.46 -9.98 -2.55
N SER A 113 -9.51 -11.32 -2.63
CA SER A 113 -8.43 -12.15 -3.20
C SER A 113 -7.04 -11.78 -2.65
N ALA A 114 -6.98 -11.30 -1.40
CA ALA A 114 -5.77 -10.73 -0.83
C ALA A 114 -4.78 -11.81 -0.39
N GLU A 115 -3.49 -11.55 -0.59
CA GLU A 115 -2.40 -12.40 -0.07
C GLU A 115 -2.27 -12.23 1.45
N LEU A 116 -2.49 -13.32 2.19
CA LEU A 116 -2.61 -13.30 3.66
C LEU A 116 -1.29 -12.97 4.39
N GLU A 117 -0.15 -13.06 3.71
CA GLU A 117 1.18 -12.77 4.28
C GLU A 117 1.40 -11.28 4.59
N HIS A 118 0.53 -10.40 4.09
CA HIS A 118 0.57 -8.96 4.31
C HIS A 118 -0.61 -8.44 5.17
N SER A 119 -1.35 -9.35 5.79
CA SER A 119 -2.55 -9.03 6.55
C SER A 119 -2.22 -8.45 7.94
N THR A 120 -3.21 -7.81 8.59
CA THR A 120 -3.02 -7.16 9.91
C THR A 120 -2.70 -8.17 11.01
N CYS A 121 -3.17 -9.42 10.88
CA CYS A 121 -3.15 -10.41 11.96
C CYS A 121 -1.74 -10.90 12.33
N PRO A 122 -0.84 -11.22 11.39
CA PRO A 122 0.57 -11.51 11.69
C PRO A 122 1.33 -10.39 12.40
N LEU A 123 0.87 -9.14 12.30
CA LEU A 123 1.50 -7.95 12.86
C LEU A 123 0.89 -7.52 14.21
N LEU A 124 -0.20 -8.17 14.64
CA LEU A 124 -0.95 -7.78 15.82
C LEU A 124 -0.38 -8.45 17.07
N ASP A 125 0.26 -7.67 17.94
CA ASP A 125 0.64 -8.15 19.27
C ASP A 125 -0.60 -8.25 20.17
N CYS A 126 -1.18 -9.45 20.24
CA CYS A 126 -2.34 -9.74 21.08
C CYS A 126 -2.00 -9.91 22.56
N ASP A 127 -0.71 -10.01 22.91
CA ASP A 127 -0.26 -10.29 24.27
C ASP A 127 0.20 -9.01 25.00
N HIS A 128 0.72 -7.99 24.31
CA HIS A 128 1.19 -6.74 24.94
C HIS A 128 0.51 -5.46 24.43
N SER A 129 0.19 -4.56 25.37
CA SER A 129 -0.44 -3.25 25.14
C SER A 129 0.60 -2.14 24.95
N THR A 130 1.44 -2.22 23.90
CA THR A 130 2.42 -1.14 23.65
C THR A 130 2.38 -0.65 22.22
N PHE A 131 1.69 0.48 22.02
CA PHE A 131 2.05 1.39 20.94
C PHE A 131 3.18 2.28 21.47
N GLN A 132 4.37 2.15 20.89
CA GLN A 132 5.48 3.04 21.19
C GLN A 132 5.26 4.35 20.44
N TYR A 133 5.07 5.44 21.18
CA TYR A 133 5.06 6.78 20.63
C TYR A 133 6.32 7.50 21.09
N VAL A 134 7.05 8.08 20.14
CA VAL A 134 8.10 9.07 20.42
C VAL A 134 7.53 10.43 20.13
N PHE A 135 7.26 11.21 21.19
CA PHE A 135 6.92 12.62 21.07
C PHE A 135 8.17 13.45 21.34
N THR A 136 8.56 14.28 20.38
CA THR A 136 9.55 15.33 20.62
C THR A 136 8.81 16.65 20.64
N SER A 137 8.98 17.43 21.72
CA SER A 137 8.58 18.83 21.75
C SER A 137 9.76 19.65 21.25
N GLY A 138 9.58 20.42 20.17
CA GLY A 138 10.56 21.39 19.72
C GLY A 138 10.77 22.49 20.76
N ALA A 139 12.03 22.86 20.97
CA ALA A 139 12.47 24.13 21.53
C ALA A 139 12.84 25.07 20.37
#